data_AF-A0A6J2VM52-F1
#
_entry.id   AF-A0A6J2VM52-F1
#
_cell.length_a   1.000
_cell.length_b   1.000
_cell.length_c   1.000
_cell.angle_alpha   90.00
_cell.angle_beta   90.00
_cell.angle_gamma   90.00
#
_symmetry.space_group_name_H-M   'P 1'
#
loop_
_entity.id
_entity.type
_entity.pdbx_description
1 polymer ?
#
loop_
_entity_poly.entity_id
_entity_poly.type
_entity_poly.pdbx_seq_one_letter_code
_entity_poly.pdbx_strand_id
1 'polypeptide(L)'
;MSLTRTCLWCAVLCVVLPLLVFAEQCSDTCKTCTGPDNDKCLECHTGWALHDNECVDIDECGTELDQCRANTYCFNTEGSYECRGCDPACVGCMGSGPARCKKCGTGYRFTGVKCLDVDECSEEVLACPGLNAFCVNVEGSFRCDCAEGYTRKGSVCEINQPPTLADHDKGLFDDIQEDEIEVLQQMFLGIVLCALATLAAKGDMVFTSIFMGAVAAMAGYWLSDRSDRLLNSFLRGR
;
A
#
# COMPACT_ATOMS: atom_id res chain seq x y z
N MET A 1 -59.14 9.09 33.80
CA MET A 1 -58.02 10.07 33.80
C MET A 1 -57.02 9.71 32.70
N SER A 2 -57.18 10.14 31.45
CA SER A 2 -56.09 10.01 30.45
C SER A 2 -56.30 10.79 29.13
N LEU A 3 -57.45 11.44 28.90
CA LEU A 3 -57.70 12.11 27.61
C LEU A 3 -57.49 13.63 27.63
N THR A 4 -57.43 14.26 28.80
CA THR A 4 -57.27 15.72 28.93
C THR A 4 -55.81 16.18 29.06
N ARG A 5 -54.87 15.28 29.40
CA ARG A 5 -53.43 15.60 29.54
C ARG A 5 -52.66 15.53 28.22
N THR A 6 -53.06 14.66 27.29
CA THR A 6 -52.47 14.53 25.95
C THR A 6 -52.82 15.70 25.03
N CYS A 7 -54.03 16.27 25.14
CA CYS A 7 -54.41 17.47 24.40
C CYS A 7 -53.64 18.73 24.82
N LEU A 8 -53.32 18.88 26.11
CA LEU A 8 -52.53 20.04 26.58
C LEU A 8 -51.09 19.98 26.05
N TRP A 9 -50.48 18.80 25.99
CA TRP A 9 -49.12 18.65 25.47
C TRP A 9 -49.06 18.82 23.94
N CYS A 10 -50.05 18.33 23.19
CA CYS A 10 -50.15 18.61 21.75
C CYS A 10 -50.45 20.09 21.44
N ALA A 11 -51.28 20.76 22.24
CA ALA A 11 -51.56 22.18 22.07
C ALA A 11 -50.33 23.05 22.40
N VAL A 12 -49.56 22.68 23.43
CA VAL A 12 -48.29 23.36 23.75
C VAL A 12 -47.25 23.10 22.65
N LEU A 13 -47.09 21.88 22.13
CA LEU A 13 -46.18 21.64 21.00
C LEU A 13 -46.61 22.39 19.72
N CYS A 14 -47.90 22.45 19.39
CA CYS A 14 -48.40 23.17 18.21
C CYS A 14 -48.34 24.70 18.32
N VAL A 15 -48.28 25.27 19.52
CA VAL A 15 -48.15 26.73 19.74
C VAL A 15 -46.70 27.14 19.95
N VAL A 16 -45.84 26.24 20.44
CA VAL A 16 -44.40 26.51 20.63
C VAL A 16 -43.59 26.24 19.36
N LEU A 17 -44.00 25.31 18.48
CA LEU A 17 -43.31 25.09 17.19
C LEU A 17 -43.34 26.29 16.24
N PRO A 18 -44.43 27.07 16.10
CA PRO A 18 -44.42 28.27 15.26
C PRO A 18 -43.92 29.53 16.00
N LEU A 19 -43.68 29.45 17.33
CA LEU A 19 -42.98 30.48 18.11
C LEU A 19 -41.45 30.34 18.02
N LEU A 20 -40.93 29.24 17.46
CA LEU A 20 -39.63 29.24 16.79
C LEU A 20 -39.80 29.94 15.43
N VAL A 21 -40.30 31.17 15.52
CA VAL A 21 -40.15 32.22 14.53
C VAL A 21 -38.72 32.12 14.04
N PHE A 22 -38.58 31.89 12.73
CA PHE A 22 -37.35 32.09 11.99
C PHE A 22 -36.65 33.29 12.62
N ALA A 23 -35.54 33.04 13.31
CA ALA A 23 -34.62 34.12 13.56
C ALA A 23 -34.22 34.56 12.16
N GLU A 24 -34.79 35.67 11.68
CA GLU A 24 -34.28 36.45 10.57
C GLU A 24 -32.91 36.97 11.01
N GLN A 25 -31.97 36.05 11.14
CA GLN A 25 -30.61 36.31 11.54
C GLN A 25 -29.83 36.52 10.25
N CYS A 26 -28.93 37.48 10.27
CA CYS A 26 -27.90 37.63 9.25
C CYS A 26 -27.25 36.28 8.91
N SER A 27 -26.81 36.12 7.66
CA SER A 27 -25.87 35.06 7.29
C SER A 27 -24.68 35.04 8.26
N ASP A 28 -24.17 33.85 8.60
CA ASP A 28 -23.07 33.66 9.56
C ASP A 28 -21.77 34.41 9.17
N THR A 29 -21.65 34.78 7.90
CA THR A 29 -20.49 35.52 7.34
C THR A 29 -20.67 37.04 7.40
N CYS A 30 -21.89 37.51 7.71
CA CYS A 30 -22.29 38.91 7.69
C CYS A 30 -22.51 39.45 9.11
N LYS A 31 -21.82 40.55 9.43
CA LYS A 31 -21.93 41.23 10.72
C LYS A 31 -23.16 42.14 10.80
N THR A 32 -23.44 42.86 9.72
CA THR A 32 -24.59 43.78 9.63
C THR A 32 -25.30 43.60 8.30
N CYS A 33 -26.59 43.26 8.33
CA CYS A 33 -27.45 43.06 7.16
C CYS A 33 -28.61 44.05 7.13
N THR A 34 -29.24 44.14 5.96
CA THR A 34 -30.44 44.94 5.71
C THR A 34 -31.31 44.24 4.68
N GLY A 35 -32.61 44.48 4.74
CA GLY A 35 -33.57 43.96 3.77
C GLY A 35 -34.82 43.45 4.48
N PRO A 36 -35.86 43.12 3.71
CA PRO A 36 -37.07 42.49 4.24
C PRO A 36 -36.80 41.10 4.83
N ASP A 37 -35.81 40.38 4.28
CA ASP A 37 -35.44 39.01 4.69
C ASP A 37 -34.01 38.92 5.29
N ASN A 38 -33.36 40.06 5.56
CA ASN A 38 -31.95 40.15 6.00
C ASN A 38 -30.89 39.55 5.04
N ASP A 39 -31.23 39.41 3.75
CA ASP A 39 -30.36 38.81 2.73
C ASP A 39 -29.19 39.70 2.25
N LYS A 40 -29.25 41.02 2.43
CA LYS A 40 -28.21 41.93 1.93
C LYS A 40 -27.23 42.29 3.02
N CYS A 41 -25.98 41.92 2.84
CA CYS A 41 -24.92 42.32 3.75
C CYS A 41 -24.42 43.75 3.48
N LEU A 42 -24.10 44.46 4.57
CA LEU A 42 -23.49 45.79 4.59
C LEU A 42 -22.07 45.76 5.14
N GLU A 43 -21.79 44.87 6.10
CA GLU A 43 -20.48 44.71 6.73
C GLU A 43 -20.23 43.22 6.99
N CYS A 44 -19.12 42.70 6.46
CA CYS A 44 -18.73 41.30 6.64
C CYS A 44 -17.89 41.09 7.91
N HIS A 45 -17.82 39.86 8.39
CA HIS A 45 -16.83 39.47 9.40
C HIS A 45 -15.39 39.56 8.86
N THR A 46 -14.40 39.60 9.74
CA THR A 46 -12.99 39.56 9.35
C THR A 46 -12.69 38.28 8.58
N GLY A 47 -11.90 38.36 7.50
CA GLY A 47 -11.66 37.23 6.60
C GLY A 47 -12.64 37.14 5.42
N TRP A 48 -13.59 38.08 5.31
CA TRP A 48 -14.58 38.12 4.23
C TRP A 48 -14.59 39.49 3.54
N ALA A 49 -14.70 39.48 2.21
CA ALA A 49 -14.82 40.67 1.38
C ALA A 49 -16.26 40.86 0.93
N LEU A 50 -16.75 42.10 1.00
CA LEU A 50 -18.08 42.46 0.53
C LEU A 50 -18.07 42.61 -1.00
N HIS A 51 -18.82 41.76 -1.69
CA HIS A 51 -19.02 41.80 -3.14
C HIS A 51 -20.51 41.69 -3.43
N ASP A 52 -21.10 42.69 -4.11
CA ASP A 52 -22.52 42.70 -4.49
C ASP A 52 -23.50 42.38 -3.35
N ASN A 53 -23.27 42.97 -2.16
CA ASN A 53 -24.05 42.73 -0.94
C ASN A 53 -23.97 41.30 -0.38
N GLU A 54 -23.05 40.48 -0.86
CA GLU A 54 -22.71 39.18 -0.31
C GLU A 54 -21.28 39.19 0.25
N CYS A 55 -21.03 38.37 1.26
CA CYS A 55 -19.70 38.20 1.83
C CYS A 55 -19.04 37.00 1.17
N VAL A 56 -17.98 37.26 0.41
CA VAL A 56 -17.15 36.22 -0.22
C VAL A 56 -15.89 36.06 0.60
N ASP A 57 -15.48 34.82 0.80
CA ASP A 57 -14.27 34.47 1.51
C ASP A 57 -13.04 35.14 0.87
N ILE A 58 -12.13 35.67 1.70
CA ILE A 58 -10.88 36.26 1.22
C ILE A 58 -9.85 35.15 1.09
N ASP A 59 -9.42 34.85 -0.15
CA ASP A 59 -8.32 33.92 -0.36
C ASP A 59 -6.98 34.57 0.06
N GLU A 60 -6.59 34.41 1.33
CA GLU A 60 -5.31 34.95 1.82
C GLU A 60 -4.10 34.28 1.17
N CYS A 61 -4.25 33.04 0.72
CA CYS A 61 -3.21 32.27 0.05
C CYS A 61 -2.98 32.74 -1.40
N GLY A 62 -4.00 33.27 -2.06
CA GLY A 62 -3.93 33.81 -3.41
C GLY A 62 -3.50 35.28 -3.48
N THR A 63 -3.57 36.00 -2.34
CA THR A 63 -3.33 37.45 -2.25
C THR A 63 -1.98 37.84 -1.64
N GLU A 64 -1.10 36.86 -1.38
CA GLU A 64 0.20 37.02 -0.69
C GLU A 64 0.08 37.68 0.70
N LEU A 65 -1.11 37.58 1.31
CA LEU A 65 -1.39 38.06 2.67
C LEU A 65 -1.09 36.98 3.72
N ASP A 66 -0.74 35.76 3.28
CA ASP A 66 -0.42 34.64 4.14
C ASP A 66 0.87 34.88 4.95
N GLN A 67 0.76 34.88 6.28
CA GLN A 67 1.91 35.03 7.19
C GLN A 67 2.43 33.67 7.65
N CYS A 68 2.56 32.73 6.71
CA CYS A 68 3.00 31.37 7.01
C CYS A 68 4.53 31.28 7.23
N ARG A 69 4.95 30.37 8.10
CA ARG A 69 6.37 30.14 8.41
C ARG A 69 7.07 29.40 7.25
N ALA A 70 8.40 29.46 7.22
CA ALA A 70 9.18 28.64 6.28
C ALA A 70 8.84 27.14 6.44
N ASN A 71 8.79 26.41 5.31
CA ASN A 71 8.40 24.99 5.21
C ASN A 71 6.93 24.69 5.58
N THR A 72 6.05 25.67 5.41
CA THR A 72 4.60 25.47 5.44
C THR A 72 3.96 26.01 4.16
N TYR A 73 2.79 25.49 3.80
CA TYR A 73 1.95 26.06 2.75
C TYR A 73 0.67 26.63 3.35
N CYS A 74 0.15 27.66 2.70
CA CYS A 74 -1.13 28.25 3.04
C CYS A 74 -2.27 27.37 2.49
N PHE A 75 -3.24 27.06 3.35
CA PHE A 75 -4.48 26.38 3.01
C PHE A 75 -5.66 27.30 3.35
N ASN A 76 -6.36 27.77 2.31
CA ASN A 76 -7.50 28.67 2.47
C ASN A 76 -8.68 27.93 3.11
N THR A 77 -9.30 28.53 4.13
CA THR A 77 -10.48 28.01 4.83
C THR A 77 -11.57 29.07 4.84
N GLU A 78 -12.83 28.71 5.08
CA GLU A 78 -13.89 29.72 5.10
C GLU A 78 -13.70 30.69 6.28
N GLY A 79 -13.48 31.96 5.97
CA GLY A 79 -13.25 33.07 6.89
C GLY A 79 -11.84 33.18 7.46
N SER A 80 -10.89 32.34 7.03
CA SER A 80 -9.49 32.39 7.48
C SER A 80 -8.56 31.50 6.65
N TYR A 81 -7.31 31.34 7.07
CA TYR A 81 -6.37 30.38 6.48
C TYR A 81 -5.63 29.58 7.55
N GLU A 82 -5.21 28.38 7.17
CA GLU A 82 -4.35 27.53 7.98
C GLU A 82 -3.00 27.33 7.31
N CYS A 83 -1.91 27.48 8.07
CA CYS A 83 -0.59 27.09 7.61
C CYS A 83 -0.35 25.61 7.94
N ARG A 84 -0.19 24.78 6.91
CA ARG A 84 0.04 23.33 7.05
C ARG A 84 1.45 22.94 6.62
N GLY A 85 1.95 21.83 7.16
CA GLY A 85 3.30 21.33 6.82
C GLY A 85 3.39 20.82 5.39
N CYS A 86 4.56 21.01 4.77
CA CYS A 86 4.86 20.43 3.45
C CYS A 86 5.01 18.90 3.51
N ASP A 87 4.99 18.26 2.35
CA ASP A 87 5.34 16.85 2.18
C ASP A 87 6.77 16.54 2.71
N PRO A 88 7.01 15.42 3.42
CA PRO A 88 8.33 15.04 3.93
C PRO A 88 9.41 14.94 2.84
N ALA A 89 9.02 14.64 1.60
CA ALA A 89 9.93 14.60 0.46
C ALA A 89 10.53 15.96 0.10
N CYS A 90 10.06 17.05 0.72
CA CYS A 90 10.28 18.41 0.24
C CYS A 90 10.95 19.31 1.27
N VAL A 91 11.97 20.03 0.80
CA VAL A 91 12.66 21.09 1.54
C VAL A 91 11.99 22.42 1.18
N GLY A 92 10.74 22.56 1.62
CA GLY A 92 9.85 23.68 1.30
C GLY A 92 8.89 23.38 0.15
N CYS A 93 7.67 23.85 0.31
CA CYS A 93 6.59 23.78 -0.67
C CYS A 93 6.21 25.19 -1.16
N MET A 94 5.49 25.26 -2.29
CA MET A 94 5.03 26.48 -2.94
C MET A 94 3.55 26.38 -3.29
N GLY A 95 2.76 27.41 -2.94
CA GLY A 95 1.37 27.57 -3.37
C GLY A 95 0.39 26.53 -2.81
N SER A 96 -0.65 26.23 -3.61
CA SER A 96 -1.89 25.50 -3.26
C SER A 96 -1.75 24.00 -2.99
N GLY A 97 -0.76 23.54 -2.22
CA GLY A 97 -0.76 22.17 -1.70
C GLY A 97 0.58 21.62 -1.19
N PRO A 98 0.54 20.52 -0.42
CA PRO A 98 1.71 19.95 0.26
C PRO A 98 2.74 19.34 -0.70
N ALA A 99 2.29 18.83 -1.85
CA ALA A 99 3.11 18.10 -2.82
C ALA A 99 3.79 19.00 -3.87
N ARG A 100 3.54 20.32 -3.85
CA ARG A 100 4.18 21.26 -4.77
C ARG A 100 5.48 21.76 -4.17
N CYS A 101 6.58 21.15 -4.57
CA CYS A 101 7.85 21.30 -3.87
C CYS A 101 8.73 22.36 -4.52
N LYS A 102 9.34 23.21 -3.69
CA LYS A 102 10.34 24.18 -4.15
C LYS A 102 11.68 23.49 -4.42
N LYS A 103 12.02 22.54 -3.56
CA LYS A 103 13.24 21.74 -3.63
C LYS A 103 12.96 20.37 -3.02
N CYS A 104 13.53 19.32 -3.61
CA CYS A 104 13.47 17.98 -3.05
C CYS A 104 14.49 17.76 -1.94
N GLY A 105 14.10 16.94 -0.96
CA GLY A 105 15.00 16.38 0.04
C GLY A 105 16.03 15.44 -0.58
N THR A 106 16.99 15.03 0.22
CA THR A 106 17.94 13.96 -0.14
C THR A 106 17.19 12.65 -0.37
N GLY A 107 17.58 11.88 -1.39
CA GLY A 107 16.87 10.65 -1.78
C GLY A 107 15.64 10.88 -2.68
N TYR A 108 15.37 12.12 -3.10
CA TYR A 108 14.23 12.44 -3.96
C TYR A 108 14.64 13.19 -5.24
N ARG A 109 13.98 12.84 -6.34
CA ARG A 109 14.12 13.41 -7.68
C ARG A 109 12.97 14.38 -7.97
N PHE A 110 13.33 15.56 -8.50
CA PHE A 110 12.35 16.55 -8.91
C PHE A 110 11.69 16.17 -10.24
N THR A 111 10.37 16.06 -10.25
CA THR A 111 9.54 15.76 -11.44
C THR A 111 8.58 16.93 -11.72
N GLY A 112 9.17 18.08 -12.06
CA GLY A 112 8.45 19.28 -12.50
C GLY A 112 7.77 20.08 -11.38
N VAL A 113 6.97 19.43 -10.54
CA VAL A 113 6.32 20.06 -9.36
C VAL A 113 6.33 19.18 -8.12
N LYS A 114 6.60 17.88 -8.26
CA LYS A 114 6.62 16.91 -7.15
C LYS A 114 8.03 16.34 -6.96
N CYS A 115 8.28 15.84 -5.77
CA CYS A 115 9.47 15.06 -5.45
C CYS A 115 9.07 13.59 -5.42
N LEU A 116 9.73 12.79 -6.25
CA LEU A 116 9.55 11.34 -6.24
C LEU A 116 10.77 10.70 -5.61
N ASP A 117 10.52 9.66 -4.84
CA ASP A 117 11.56 8.83 -4.26
C ASP A 117 12.50 8.30 -5.36
N VAL A 118 13.79 8.32 -5.08
CA VAL A 118 14.81 7.71 -5.94
C VAL A 118 14.98 6.28 -5.48
N ASP A 119 14.69 5.33 -6.36
CA ASP A 119 14.94 3.93 -6.03
C ASP A 119 16.42 3.61 -6.25
N GLU A 120 17.23 3.82 -5.21
CA GLU A 120 18.66 3.56 -5.30
C GLU A 120 18.96 2.06 -5.51
N CYS A 121 18.06 1.16 -5.10
CA CYS A 121 18.23 -0.28 -5.32
C CYS A 121 18.09 -0.67 -6.80
N SER A 122 17.25 0.03 -7.54
CA SER A 122 17.07 -0.19 -8.98
C SER A 122 18.05 0.64 -9.83
N GLU A 123 18.41 1.83 -9.38
CA GLU A 123 19.28 2.75 -10.13
C GLU A 123 20.79 2.50 -9.87
N GLU A 124 21.20 2.05 -8.67
CA GLU A 124 22.60 1.80 -8.33
C GLU A 124 22.96 0.30 -8.36
N VAL A 125 23.86 -0.07 -9.28
CA VAL A 125 24.35 -1.46 -9.44
C VAL A 125 25.01 -2.04 -8.17
N LEU A 126 25.51 -1.17 -7.29
CA LEU A 126 26.21 -1.53 -6.04
C LEU A 126 25.69 -0.70 -4.86
N ALA A 127 24.38 -0.47 -4.77
CA ALA A 127 23.76 0.27 -3.65
C ALA A 127 24.23 -0.24 -2.28
N CYS A 128 24.38 -1.57 -2.14
CA CYS A 128 24.87 -2.22 -0.94
C CYS A 128 26.30 -2.76 -1.11
N PRO A 129 27.30 -2.26 -0.35
CA PRO A 129 28.70 -2.67 -0.50
C PRO A 129 29.05 -4.04 0.11
N GLY A 130 28.15 -4.66 0.89
CA GLY A 130 28.41 -5.92 1.60
C GLY A 130 28.05 -7.17 0.78
N LEU A 131 28.86 -8.23 0.87
CA LEU A 131 28.48 -9.56 0.38
C LEU A 131 27.27 -10.10 1.18
N ASN A 132 26.36 -10.79 0.49
CA ASN A 132 25.14 -11.37 1.05
C ASN A 132 24.19 -10.35 1.70
N ALA A 133 24.28 -9.09 1.25
CA ALA A 133 23.29 -8.05 1.56
C ALA A 133 22.39 -7.82 0.34
N PHE A 134 21.11 -7.58 0.58
CA PHE A 134 20.17 -7.12 -0.43
C PHE A 134 19.72 -5.69 -0.12
N CYS A 135 19.42 -4.94 -1.17
CA CYS A 135 18.95 -3.57 -1.06
C CYS A 135 17.42 -3.56 -0.90
N VAL A 136 16.94 -2.74 0.02
CA VAL A 136 15.52 -2.46 0.25
C VAL A 136 15.30 -0.97 0.10
N ASN A 137 14.51 -0.57 -0.91
CA ASN A 137 14.18 0.83 -1.11
C ASN A 137 13.21 1.29 -0.01
N VAL A 138 13.48 2.44 0.61
CA VAL A 138 12.62 3.06 1.63
C VAL A 138 12.41 4.52 1.21
N GLU A 139 11.29 5.11 1.61
CA GLU A 139 10.96 6.48 1.21
C GLU A 139 12.02 7.48 1.73
N GLY A 140 12.71 8.14 0.80
CA GLY A 140 13.80 9.09 1.00
C GLY A 140 15.18 8.50 1.21
N SER A 141 15.34 7.17 1.16
CA SER A 141 16.62 6.48 1.26
C SER A 141 16.44 4.98 1.10
N PHE A 142 17.40 4.28 0.53
CA PHE A 142 17.51 2.83 0.69
C PHE A 142 18.07 2.39 2.06
N ARG A 143 17.83 1.12 2.42
CA ARG A 143 18.60 0.40 3.44
C ARG A 143 19.07 -0.94 2.89
N CYS A 144 20.22 -1.40 3.34
CA CYS A 144 20.65 -2.76 3.09
C CYS A 144 20.12 -3.66 4.20
N ASP A 145 19.71 -4.89 3.88
CA ASP A 145 19.37 -5.94 4.85
C ASP A 145 20.21 -7.19 4.52
N CYS A 146 20.51 -8.02 5.52
CA CYS A 146 21.29 -9.25 5.32
C CYS A 146 20.37 -10.39 4.88
N ALA A 147 20.84 -11.23 3.97
CA ALA A 147 20.13 -12.45 3.57
C ALA A 147 19.80 -13.34 4.78
N GLU A 148 18.79 -14.19 4.64
CA GLU A 148 18.40 -15.11 5.70
C GLU A 148 19.58 -15.98 6.15
N GLY A 149 19.73 -16.16 7.47
CA GLY A 149 20.87 -16.87 8.05
C GLY A 149 22.13 -16.00 8.26
N TYR A 150 22.15 -14.74 7.79
CA TYR A 150 23.24 -13.79 8.03
C TYR A 150 22.85 -12.68 9.02
N THR A 151 23.79 -12.25 9.86
CA THR A 151 23.67 -11.05 10.71
C THR A 151 24.66 -9.99 10.28
N ARG A 152 24.25 -8.74 10.45
CA ARG A 152 25.12 -7.58 10.22
C ARG A 152 26.19 -7.49 11.31
N LYS A 153 27.46 -7.65 10.93
CA LYS A 153 28.61 -7.25 11.74
C LYS A 153 29.38 -6.14 11.02
N GLY A 154 29.16 -4.90 11.45
CA GLY A 154 29.72 -3.72 10.77
C GLY A 154 29.07 -3.51 9.40
N SER A 155 29.89 -3.45 8.34
CA SER A 155 29.45 -3.31 6.93
C SER A 155 29.29 -4.66 6.20
N VAL A 156 29.52 -5.79 6.87
CA VAL A 156 29.50 -7.13 6.27
C VAL A 156 28.42 -7.99 6.93
N CYS A 157 27.73 -8.79 6.11
CA CYS A 157 26.80 -9.81 6.58
C CYS A 157 27.59 -11.10 6.83
N GLU A 158 27.66 -11.53 8.10
CA GLU A 158 28.31 -12.77 8.52
C GLU A 158 27.27 -13.83 8.82
N ILE A 159 27.58 -15.10 8.55
CA ILE A 159 26.68 -16.21 8.90
C ILE A 159 26.53 -16.29 10.43
N ASN A 160 25.29 -16.48 10.90
CA ASN A 160 24.97 -16.55 12.32
C ASN A 160 25.66 -17.72 13.04
N GLN A 161 25.98 -18.83 12.36
CA GLN A 161 26.74 -19.96 12.90
C GLN A 161 27.57 -20.68 11.81
N PRO A 162 28.85 -21.03 12.06
CA PRO A 162 29.55 -21.97 11.19
C PRO A 162 28.72 -23.27 11.11
N PRO A 163 28.68 -23.95 9.95
CA PRO A 163 27.84 -25.12 9.78
C PRO A 163 28.17 -26.11 10.87
N THR A 164 27.23 -26.34 11.77
CA THR A 164 27.30 -27.55 12.58
C THR A 164 27.15 -28.71 11.62
N LEU A 165 27.83 -29.84 11.89
CA LEU A 165 27.85 -31.05 11.07
C LEU A 165 26.47 -31.68 10.78
N ALA A 166 25.37 -30.98 11.08
CA ALA A 166 23.99 -31.31 10.77
C ALA A 166 23.42 -30.55 9.53
N ASP A 167 24.12 -29.54 8.99
CA ASP A 167 23.63 -28.74 7.84
C ASP A 167 24.20 -29.17 6.48
N HIS A 168 25.07 -30.19 6.43
CA HIS A 168 25.62 -30.67 5.14
C HIS A 168 24.63 -31.53 4.32
N ASP A 169 23.44 -31.83 4.84
CA ASP A 169 22.45 -32.64 4.12
C ASP A 169 21.26 -31.83 3.59
N LYS A 170 21.17 -30.52 3.83
CA LYS A 170 20.11 -29.69 3.27
C LYS A 170 20.57 -28.98 2.00
N GLY A 171 20.35 -29.64 0.87
CA GLY A 171 20.54 -29.03 -0.44
C GLY A 171 19.57 -27.87 -0.68
N LEU A 172 19.88 -27.03 -1.66
CA LEU A 172 19.10 -25.86 -2.15
C LEU A 172 17.66 -26.18 -2.61
N PHE A 173 17.20 -27.43 -2.45
CA PHE A 173 15.89 -27.94 -2.85
C PHE A 173 15.14 -28.66 -1.72
N ASP A 174 15.65 -28.65 -0.49
CA ASP A 174 14.99 -29.31 0.65
C ASP A 174 13.72 -28.60 1.16
N ASP A 175 13.39 -27.45 0.57
CA ASP A 175 12.15 -26.71 0.82
C ASP A 175 11.08 -26.96 -0.25
N ILE A 176 11.26 -27.99 -1.10
CA ILE A 176 10.13 -28.56 -1.82
C ILE A 176 9.49 -29.55 -0.86
N GLN A 177 8.42 -29.12 -0.20
CA GLN A 177 7.66 -30.01 0.67
C GLN A 177 7.17 -31.21 -0.18
N GLU A 178 7.40 -32.43 0.30
CA GLU A 178 7.11 -33.68 -0.43
C GLU A 178 5.64 -33.74 -0.91
N ASP A 179 4.75 -33.00 -0.24
CA ASP A 179 3.34 -32.79 -0.56
C ASP A 179 3.08 -31.98 -1.85
N GLU A 180 3.91 -31.00 -2.23
CA GLU A 180 3.73 -30.30 -3.51
C GLU A 180 4.14 -31.18 -4.70
N ILE A 181 5.14 -32.06 -4.52
CA ILE A 181 5.58 -33.02 -5.56
C ILE A 181 4.51 -34.09 -5.77
N GLU A 182 3.87 -34.58 -4.71
CA GLU A 182 2.77 -35.55 -4.83
C GLU A 182 1.58 -34.97 -5.60
N VAL A 183 1.22 -33.70 -5.35
CA VAL A 183 0.12 -33.02 -6.08
C VAL A 183 0.48 -32.80 -7.55
N LEU A 184 1.70 -32.35 -7.86
CA LEU A 184 2.15 -32.18 -9.25
C LEU A 184 2.22 -33.53 -10.00
N GLN A 185 2.69 -34.58 -9.32
CA GLN A 185 2.78 -35.94 -9.87
C GLN A 185 1.39 -36.53 -10.14
N GLN A 186 0.41 -36.27 -9.26
CA GLN A 186 -0.99 -36.67 -9.46
C GLN A 186 -1.63 -35.94 -10.65
N MET A 187 -1.36 -34.65 -10.83
CA MET A 187 -1.84 -33.89 -11.98
C MET A 187 -1.25 -34.39 -13.30
N PHE A 188 0.05 -34.72 -13.32
CA PHE A 188 0.72 -35.25 -14.51
C PHE A 188 0.19 -36.64 -14.89
N LEU A 189 0.00 -37.53 -13.91
CA LEU A 189 -0.54 -38.87 -14.16
C LEU A 189 -1.97 -38.81 -14.74
N GLY A 190 -2.79 -37.86 -14.27
CA GLY A 190 -4.14 -37.64 -14.79
C GLY A 190 -4.16 -37.22 -16.26
N ILE A 191 -3.27 -36.30 -16.66
CA ILE A 191 -3.13 -35.85 -18.05
C ILE A 191 -2.67 -37.01 -18.95
N VAL A 192 -1.68 -37.80 -18.49
CA VAL A 192 -1.16 -38.95 -19.24
C VAL A 192 -2.23 -40.03 -19.41
N LEU A 193 -3.00 -40.36 -18.37
CA LEU A 193 -4.08 -41.34 -18.46
C LEU A 193 -5.20 -40.90 -19.42
N CYS A 194 -5.54 -39.61 -19.44
CA CYS A 194 -6.50 -39.05 -20.38
C CYS A 194 -6.00 -39.13 -21.84
N ALA A 195 -4.72 -38.80 -22.07
CA ALA A 195 -4.08 -38.95 -23.38
C ALA A 195 -4.03 -40.43 -23.84
N LEU A 196 -3.72 -41.37 -22.93
CA LEU A 196 -3.73 -42.80 -23.24
C LEU A 196 -5.13 -43.33 -23.56
N ALA A 197 -6.16 -42.88 -22.83
CA ALA A 197 -7.55 -43.26 -23.10
C ALA A 197 -8.04 -42.75 -24.46
N THR A 198 -7.67 -41.52 -24.83
CA THR A 198 -8.02 -40.93 -26.14
C THR A 198 -7.28 -41.59 -27.30
N LEU A 199 -6.02 -41.99 -27.11
CA LEU A 199 -5.24 -42.75 -28.10
C LEU A 199 -5.76 -44.20 -28.25
N ALA A 200 -6.11 -44.85 -27.15
CA ALA A 200 -6.70 -46.19 -27.17
C ALA A 200 -8.08 -46.20 -27.86
N ALA A 201 -8.90 -45.17 -27.63
CA ALA A 201 -10.18 -44.99 -28.31
C ALA A 201 -10.02 -44.76 -29.84
N LYS A 202 -8.87 -44.23 -30.27
CA LYS A 202 -8.56 -43.99 -31.69
C LYS A 202 -7.90 -45.20 -32.39
N GLY A 203 -7.47 -46.21 -31.64
CA GLY A 203 -6.96 -47.48 -32.16
C GLY A 203 -5.48 -47.50 -32.55
N ASP A 204 -4.69 -46.48 -32.18
CA ASP A 204 -3.27 -46.37 -32.54
C ASP A 204 -2.36 -47.15 -31.58
N MET A 205 -2.24 -48.47 -31.81
CA MET A 205 -1.49 -49.42 -30.95
C MET A 205 0.03 -49.16 -30.88
N VAL A 206 0.59 -48.36 -31.80
CA VAL A 206 2.03 -48.03 -31.82
C VAL A 206 2.35 -46.97 -30.77
N PHE A 207 1.50 -45.96 -30.60
CA PHE A 207 1.75 -44.91 -29.61
C PHE A 207 1.56 -45.40 -28.17
N THR A 208 0.59 -46.31 -27.96
CA THR A 208 0.36 -46.91 -26.62
C THR A 208 1.52 -47.76 -26.14
N SER A 209 2.23 -48.46 -27.04
CA SER A 209 3.38 -49.30 -26.66
C SER A 209 4.64 -48.49 -26.36
N ILE A 210 4.88 -47.40 -27.09
CA ILE A 210 5.99 -46.46 -26.83
C ILE A 210 5.79 -45.78 -25.46
N PHE A 211 4.58 -45.34 -25.14
CA PHE A 211 4.28 -44.74 -23.84
C PHE A 211 4.40 -45.74 -22.68
N MET A 212 3.88 -46.96 -22.84
CA MET A 212 4.06 -48.03 -21.83
C MET A 212 5.54 -48.35 -21.60
N GLY A 213 6.35 -48.35 -22.67
CA GLY A 213 7.80 -48.51 -22.58
C GLY A 213 8.48 -47.38 -21.81
N ALA A 214 8.09 -46.12 -22.04
CA ALA A 214 8.63 -44.97 -21.32
C ALA A 214 8.26 -44.99 -19.82
N VAL A 215 7.01 -45.33 -19.49
CA VAL A 215 6.56 -45.48 -18.10
C VAL A 215 7.29 -46.63 -17.40
N ALA A 216 7.47 -47.76 -18.06
CA ALA A 216 8.23 -48.89 -17.51
C ALA A 216 9.71 -48.54 -17.30
N ALA A 217 10.33 -47.81 -18.23
CA ALA A 217 11.71 -47.35 -18.11
C ALA A 217 11.88 -46.35 -16.95
N MET A 218 10.94 -45.42 -16.79
CA MET A 218 10.93 -44.49 -15.66
C MET A 218 10.73 -45.20 -14.33
N ALA A 219 9.79 -46.15 -14.25
CA ALA A 219 9.59 -46.96 -13.04
C ALA A 219 10.83 -47.79 -12.71
N GLY A 220 11.50 -48.36 -13.72
CA GLY A 220 12.76 -49.09 -13.55
C GLY A 220 13.89 -48.20 -13.05
N TYR A 221 14.03 -46.99 -13.59
CA TYR A 221 15.02 -46.01 -13.14
C TYR A 221 14.77 -45.59 -11.68
N TRP A 222 13.51 -45.35 -11.30
CA TRP A 222 13.13 -44.96 -9.95
C TRP A 222 13.36 -46.07 -8.92
N LEU A 223 13.05 -47.33 -9.28
CA LEU A 223 13.32 -48.49 -8.43
C LEU A 223 14.83 -48.75 -8.29
N SER A 224 15.61 -48.52 -9.35
CA SER A 224 17.07 -48.63 -9.32
C SER A 224 17.68 -47.59 -8.39
N ASP A 225 17.26 -46.33 -8.49
CA ASP A 225 17.78 -45.24 -7.66
C ASP A 225 17.44 -45.47 -6.16
N ARG A 226 16.24 -45.96 -5.87
CA ARG A 226 15.84 -46.34 -4.50
C ARG A 226 16.63 -47.53 -3.97
N SER A 227 16.96 -48.51 -4.82
CA SER A 227 17.81 -49.65 -4.48
C SER A 227 19.25 -49.22 -4.17
N ASP A 228 19.84 -48.34 -4.98
CA ASP A 228 21.20 -47.85 -4.79
C ASP A 228 21.35 -47.01 -3.51
N ARG A 229 20.32 -46.24 -3.14
CA ARG A 229 20.28 -45.52 -1.86
C ARG A 229 20.22 -46.46 -0.66
N LEU A 230 19.44 -47.55 -0.74
CA LEU A 230 19.36 -48.55 0.33
C LEU A 230 20.66 -49.37 0.47
N LEU A 231 21.30 -49.73 -0.64
CA LEU A 231 22.59 -50.42 -0.67
C LEU A 231 23.71 -49.54 -0.08
N ASN A 232 23.74 -48.26 -0.44
CA ASN A 232 24.70 -47.32 0.11
C ASN A 232 24.49 -47.07 1.62
N SER A 233 23.24 -47.06 2.10
CA SER A 233 22.93 -46.97 3.53
C SER A 233 23.41 -48.22 4.30
N PHE A 234 23.25 -49.41 3.71
CA PHE A 234 23.68 -50.67 4.35
C PHE A 234 25.21 -50.85 4.35
N LEU A 235 25.89 -50.41 3.29
CA LEU A 235 27.36 -50.46 3.20
C LEU A 235 28.07 -49.45 4.11
N ARG A 236 27.41 -48.33 4.45
CA ARG A 236 27.96 -47.27 5.31
C ARG A 236 27.66 -47.47 6.80
N GLY A 237 26.91 -48.53 7.15
CA GLY A 237 26.47 -48.86 8.50
C GLY A 237 27.20 -50.03 9.18
N ARG A 238 28.41 -50.41 8.72
CA ARG A 238 29.26 -51.41 9.39
C ARG A 238 30.69 -50.92 9.57
#